data_AF-B7RI28-F1
#
_entry.id   AF-B7RI28-F1
#
_cell.length_a   1.000
_cell.length_b   1.000
_cell.length_c   1.000
_cell.angle_alpha   90.00
_cell.angle_beta   90.00
_cell.angle_gamma   90.00
#
_symmetry.space_group_name_H-M   'P 1'
#
loop_
_entity.id
_entity.type
_entity.pdbx_description
1 polymer ?
#
loop_
_entity_poly.entity_id
_entity_poly.type
_entity_poly.pdbx_seq_one_letter_code
_entity_poly.pdbx_strand_id
1 'polypeptide(L)'
;MEDNVVFTYLDAFNPDEAETENMKAHYRRGGLGDSKIKARLEDVLQNLIAPIRARRAAYANDPGYVVDVIRQGTVSAREVTERTKREVFEGLGLFTL
;
A
#
# COMPACT_ATOMS: atom_id res chain seq x y z
N MET A 1 5.25 24.94 2.06
CA MET A 1 5.08 23.98 0.93
C MET A 1 4.08 22.89 1.26
N GLU A 2 3.63 22.79 2.51
CA GLU A 2 2.65 21.80 2.98
C GLU A 2 1.30 21.81 2.22
N ASP A 3 0.98 22.89 1.49
CA ASP A 3 -0.29 23.00 0.75
C ASP A 3 -0.27 22.49 -0.71
N ASN A 4 0.88 22.03 -1.24
CA ASN A 4 0.91 21.50 -2.61
C ASN A 4 0.84 19.97 -2.62
N VAL A 5 -0.37 19.46 -2.86
CA VAL A 5 -0.67 18.02 -2.94
C VAL A 5 0.19 17.28 -3.96
N VAL A 6 0.59 17.91 -5.07
CA VAL A 6 1.46 17.28 -6.07
C VAL A 6 2.82 16.96 -5.46
N PHE A 7 3.39 17.88 -4.67
CA PHE A 7 4.64 17.62 -3.96
C PHE A 7 4.47 16.64 -2.81
N THR A 8 3.33 16.67 -2.09
CA THR A 8 3.03 15.64 -1.08
C THR A 8 3.04 14.24 -1.68
N TYR A 9 2.51 14.07 -2.89
CA TYR A 9 2.50 12.78 -3.58
C TYR A 9 3.88 12.41 -4.13
N LEU A 10 4.63 13.38 -4.68
CA LEU A 10 6.00 13.14 -5.10
C LEU A 10 6.89 12.74 -3.92
N ASP A 11 6.70 13.32 -2.74
CA ASP A 11 7.41 12.94 -1.52
C ASP A 11 7.10 11.50 -1.10
N ALA A 12 5.84 11.09 -1.24
CA ALA A 12 5.41 9.75 -0.84
C ALA A 12 5.81 8.65 -1.85
N PHE A 13 5.89 8.98 -3.14
CA PHE A 13 5.92 7.98 -4.20
C PHE A 13 7.07 8.10 -5.18
N ASN A 14 7.76 9.24 -5.29
CA ASN A 14 8.92 9.35 -6.16
C ASN A 14 10.12 8.70 -5.48
N PRO A 15 10.74 7.65 -6.07
CA PRO A 15 11.90 7.00 -5.47
C PRO A 15 13.16 7.90 -5.47
N ASP A 16 13.21 8.92 -6.33
CA ASP A 16 14.31 9.89 -6.35
C ASP A 16 13.96 11.13 -5.50
N GLU A 17 14.32 11.06 -4.22
CA GLU A 17 14.13 12.17 -3.28
C GLU A 17 14.90 13.44 -3.68
N ALA A 18 16.08 13.27 -4.30
CA ALA A 18 16.93 14.39 -4.70
C ALA A 18 16.30 15.16 -5.87
N GLU A 19 15.71 14.45 -6.83
CA GLU A 19 14.90 15.04 -7.90
C GLU A 19 13.73 15.82 -7.31
N THR A 20 12.99 15.23 -6.36
CA THR A 20 11.84 15.90 -5.72
C THR A 20 12.25 17.19 -5.01
N GLU A 21 13.34 17.19 -4.24
CA GLU A 21 13.85 18.40 -3.58
C GLU A 21 14.34 19.45 -4.59
N ASN A 22 14.97 19.04 -5.69
CA ASN A 22 15.36 19.94 -6.76
C ASN A 22 14.15 20.59 -7.45
N MET A 23 13.09 19.82 -7.69
CA MET A 23 11.83 20.34 -8.23
C MET A 23 11.16 21.31 -7.26
N LYS A 24 11.16 21.01 -5.95
CA LYS A 24 10.66 21.94 -4.92
C LYS A 24 11.47 23.25 -4.92
N ALA A 25 12.79 23.17 -4.95
CA ALA A 25 13.65 24.34 -4.99
C ALA A 25 13.40 25.19 -6.25
N HIS A 26 13.27 24.56 -7.42
CA HIS A 26 12.96 25.24 -8.67
C HIS A 26 11.57 25.89 -8.62
N TYR A 27 10.55 25.19 -8.11
CA TYR A 27 9.21 25.73 -7.95
C TYR A 27 9.17 26.97 -7.05
N ARG A 28 9.89 26.95 -5.91
CA ARG A 28 9.99 28.10 -4.99
C ARG A 28 10.67 29.31 -5.62
N ARG A 29 11.70 29.08 -6.46
CA ARG A 29 12.39 30.15 -7.20
C ARG A 29 11.54 30.71 -8.36
N GLY A 30 10.47 30.02 -8.74
CA GLY A 30 9.67 30.33 -9.92
C GLY A 30 10.26 29.73 -11.21
N GLY A 31 9.43 29.63 -12.25
CA GLY A 31 9.83 29.11 -13.57
C GLY A 31 9.53 27.61 -13.80
N LEU A 32 9.12 26.87 -12.77
CA LEU A 32 8.60 25.51 -12.91
C LEU A 32 7.06 25.52 -12.91
N GLY A 33 6.46 25.21 -14.06
CA GLY A 33 5.00 25.17 -14.20
C GLY A 33 4.37 23.88 -13.68
N ASP A 34 3.15 23.98 -13.15
CA ASP A 34 2.37 22.86 -12.61
C ASP A 34 2.20 21.69 -13.57
N SER A 35 2.09 21.97 -14.88
CA SER A 35 1.97 20.92 -15.90
C SER A 35 3.18 19.98 -15.91
N LYS A 36 4.40 20.50 -15.70
CA LYS A 36 5.63 19.70 -15.65
C LYS A 36 5.68 18.83 -14.39
N ILE A 37 5.30 19.41 -13.25
CA ILE A 37 5.30 18.69 -11.97
C ILE A 37 4.24 17.58 -11.99
N LYS A 38 3.06 17.87 -12.50
CA LYS A 38 1.97 16.88 -12.65
C LYS A 38 2.33 15.78 -13.64
N ALA A 39 2.98 16.11 -14.77
CA ALA A 39 3.45 15.09 -15.71
C ALA A 39 4.47 14.14 -15.05
N ARG A 40 5.42 14.69 -14.28
CA ARG A 40 6.38 13.86 -13.54
C ARG A 40 5.68 12.98 -12.51
N LEU A 41 4.72 13.53 -11.76
CA LEU A 41 3.92 12.75 -10.81
C LEU A 41 3.13 11.63 -11.51
N GLU A 42 2.54 11.90 -12.66
CA GLU A 42 1.83 10.89 -13.45
C GLU A 42 2.76 9.73 -13.81
N ASP A 43 3.97 10.01 -14.29
CA ASP A 43 4.95 8.98 -14.61
C ASP A 43 5.32 8.15 -13.37
N VAL A 44 5.54 8.79 -12.22
CA VAL A 44 5.79 8.11 -10.94
C VAL A 44 4.63 7.16 -10.61
N LEU A 45 3.40 7.67 -10.63
CA LEU A 45 2.23 6.91 -10.23
C LEU A 45 1.93 5.76 -11.20
N GLN A 46 2.05 5.97 -12.52
CA GLN A 46 1.85 4.93 -13.52
C GLN A 46 2.86 3.79 -13.34
N ASN A 47 4.14 4.11 -13.11
CA ASN A 47 5.16 3.11 -12.84
C ASN A 47 4.90 2.34 -11.53
N LEU A 48 4.47 3.04 -10.48
CA LEU A 48 4.12 2.43 -9.19
C LEU A 48 2.94 1.45 -9.31
N ILE A 49 1.87 1.86 -10.01
CA ILE A 49 0.63 1.07 -10.09
C ILE A 49 0.63 0.02 -11.19
N ALA A 50 1.51 0.12 -12.21
CA ALA A 50 1.61 -0.85 -13.29
C ALA A 50 1.72 -2.32 -12.80
N PRO A 51 2.65 -2.69 -11.89
CA PRO A 51 2.74 -4.06 -11.39
C PRO A 51 1.53 -4.46 -10.51
N ILE A 52 0.86 -3.50 -9.86
CA ILE A 52 -0.36 -3.77 -9.09
C ILE A 52 -1.52 -4.08 -10.05
N ARG A 53 -1.69 -3.29 -11.11
CA ARG A 53 -2.71 -3.50 -12.15
C ARG A 53 -2.52 -4.84 -12.86
N ALA A 54 -1.28 -5.20 -13.20
CA ALA A 54 -0.96 -6.48 -13.83
C ALA A 54 -1.34 -7.67 -12.92
N ARG A 55 -0.93 -7.65 -11.64
CA ARG A 55 -1.28 -8.70 -10.68
C ARG A 55 -2.79 -8.77 -10.42
N ARG A 56 -3.46 -7.61 -10.27
CA ARG A 56 -4.91 -7.55 -10.12
C ARG A 56 -5.63 -8.16 -11.33
N ALA A 57 -5.18 -7.87 -12.55
CA ALA A 57 -5.75 -8.44 -13.75
C ALA A 57 -5.58 -9.96 -13.80
N ALA A 58 -4.40 -10.47 -13.42
CA ALA A 58 -4.16 -11.91 -13.32
C ALA A 58 -5.12 -12.58 -12.32
N TYR A 59 -5.30 -12.01 -11.13
CA TYR A 59 -6.23 -12.55 -10.12
C TYR A 59 -7.71 -12.38 -10.48
N ALA A 60 -8.06 -11.35 -11.25
CA ALA A 60 -9.44 -11.19 -11.73
C ALA A 60 -9.85 -12.30 -12.70
N ASN A 61 -8.89 -12.90 -13.41
CA ASN A 61 -9.11 -14.05 -14.29
C ASN A 61 -9.15 -15.39 -13.52
N ASP A 62 -8.79 -15.39 -12.24
CA ASP A 62 -8.90 -16.56 -11.35
C ASP A 62 -9.50 -16.16 -9.98
N PRO A 63 -10.83 -15.92 -9.92
CA PRO A 63 -11.50 -15.61 -8.67
C PRO A 63 -11.41 -16.74 -7.64
N GLY A 64 -11.26 -18.00 -8.09
CA GLY A 64 -11.15 -19.17 -7.22
C GLY A 64 -9.89 -19.11 -6.37
N TYR A 65 -8.75 -18.78 -6.99
CA TYR A 65 -7.49 -18.56 -6.28
C TYR A 65 -7.61 -17.50 -5.17
N VAL A 66 -8.30 -16.38 -5.42
CA VAL A 66 -8.49 -15.33 -4.40
C VAL A 66 -9.26 -15.85 -3.19
N VAL A 67 -10.32 -16.63 -3.41
CA VAL A 67 -11.08 -17.27 -2.33
C VAL A 67 -10.23 -18.26 -1.56
N ASP A 68 -9.40 -19.04 -2.24
CA ASP A 68 -8.53 -20.03 -1.61
C ASP A 68 -7.44 -19.39 -0.75
N VAL A 69 -6.87 -18.26 -1.18
CA VAL A 69 -5.94 -17.46 -0.36
C VAL A 69 -6.59 -17.00 0.95
N ILE A 70 -7.83 -16.48 0.88
CA ILE A 70 -8.59 -16.05 2.07
C ILE A 70 -8.90 -17.26 2.97
N ARG A 71 -9.31 -18.38 2.38
CA ARG A 71 -9.60 -19.61 3.12
C ARG A 71 -8.38 -20.11 3.86
N GLN A 72 -7.23 -20.17 3.19
CA GLN A 72 -5.98 -20.64 3.80
C GLN A 72 -5.54 -19.72 4.94
N GLY A 73 -5.59 -18.39 4.74
CA GLY A 73 -5.30 -17.43 5.80
C GLY A 73 -6.24 -17.59 7.01
N THR A 74 -7.52 -17.88 6.76
CA THR A 74 -8.51 -18.15 7.82
C THR A 74 -8.19 -19.40 8.61
N VAL A 75 -7.79 -20.49 7.94
CA VAL A 75 -7.39 -21.74 8.59
C VAL A 75 -6.17 -21.51 9.48
N SER A 76 -5.13 -20.86 8.97
CA SER A 76 -3.92 -20.55 9.74
C SER A 76 -4.20 -19.62 10.94
N ALA A 77 -5.06 -18.60 10.77
CA ALA A 77 -5.45 -17.73 11.87
C ALA A 77 -6.22 -18.49 12.96
N ARG A 78 -7.10 -19.43 12.57
CA ARG A 78 -7.89 -20.23 13.51
C ARG A 78 -7.03 -21.02 14.47
N GLU A 79 -5.92 -21.60 14.02
CA GLU A 79 -4.99 -22.33 14.89
C GLU A 79 -4.45 -21.44 16.02
N VAL A 80 -4.06 -20.21 15.67
CA VAL A 80 -3.58 -19.22 16.65
C VAL A 80 -4.71 -18.83 17.60
N THR A 81 -5.89 -18.51 17.07
CA THR A 81 -7.03 -18.08 17.88
C THR A 81 -7.51 -19.17 18.84
N GLU A 82 -7.58 -20.43 18.42
CA GLU A 82 -7.98 -21.54 19.30
C GLU A 82 -6.92 -21.80 20.39
N ARG A 83 -5.62 -21.66 20.08
CA ARG A 83 -4.58 -21.72 21.11
C ARG A 83 -4.74 -20.62 22.15
N THR A 84 -4.84 -19.36 21.72
CA THR A 84 -5.02 -18.22 22.64
C THR A 84 -6.30 -18.36 23.45
N LYS A 85 -7.39 -18.83 22.83
CA LYS A 85 -8.65 -19.10 23.53
C LYS A 85 -8.45 -20.14 24.64
N ARG A 86 -7.75 -21.24 24.38
CA ARG A 86 -7.46 -22.25 25.42
C ARG A 86 -6.66 -21.66 26.58
N GLU A 87 -5.59 -20.92 26.29
CA GLU A 87 -4.76 -20.26 27.32
C GLU A 87 -5.60 -19.33 28.21
N VAL A 88 -6.51 -18.55 27.61
CA VAL A 88 -7.43 -17.68 28.36
C VAL A 88 -8.39 -18.48 29.22
N PHE A 89 -9.00 -19.55 28.68
CA PHE A 89 -9.94 -20.37 29.42
C PHE A 89 -9.27 -21.09 30.59
N GLU A 90 -8.08 -21.65 30.38
CA GLU A 90 -7.25 -22.27 31.41
C GLU A 90 -6.89 -21.25 32.50
N GLY A 91 -6.44 -20.04 32.13
CA GLY A 91 -6.10 -18.98 33.08
C GLY A 91 -7.30 -18.47 33.90
N LEU A 92 -8.51 -18.55 33.35
CA LEU A 92 -9.75 -18.16 34.03
C LEU A 92 -10.44 -19.34 34.75
N GLY A 93 -9.92 -20.56 34.65
CA GLY A 93 -10.54 -21.75 35.23
C GLY A 93 -11.88 -22.14 34.59
N LEU A 94 -12.12 -21.75 33.34
CA LEU A 94 -13.33 -22.08 32.59
C LEU A 94 -13.21 -23.48 31.98
N PHE A 95 -14.28 -24.28 32.08
CA PHE A 95 -14.31 -25.62 31.50
C PHE A 95 -14.32 -25.56 29.97
N THR A 96 -13.47 -26.35 29.31
CA THR A 96 -13.40 -26.51 27.86
C THR A 96 -13.82 -27.94 27.48
N LEU A 97 -14.73 -28.07 26.50
CA LEU A 97 -15.11 -29.34 25.84
C LEU A 97 -14.29 -29.56 24.57
#